data_AF-A0AA88US29-F1
#
_entry.id   AF-A0AA88US29-F1
#
_cell.length_a   1.000
_cell.length_b   1.000
_cell.length_c   1.000
_cell.angle_alpha   90.00
_cell.angle_beta   90.00
_cell.angle_gamma   90.00
#
_symmetry.space_group_name_H-M   'P 1'
#
loop_
_entity.id
_entity.type
_entity.pdbx_description
1 polymer ?
#
loop_
_entity_poly.entity_id
_entity_poly.type
_entity_poly.pdbx_seq_one_letter_code
_entity_poly.pdbx_strand_id
1 'polypeptide(L)'
;WTYADPSWARIAALVPVVVSCAEAGDQVANEILLDAVQELASSVKAVVQRLGLCGQEGRDPFPLVMVGGVLEANMRWDIGREVIRCISMDFPGVLPILP
;
A
#
# COMPACT_ATOMS: atom_id res chain seq x y z
N TRP A 1 -18.11 12.75 17.66
CA TRP A 1 -19.27 12.03 17.08
C TRP A 1 -19.02 11.52 15.65
N THR A 2 -17.76 11.29 15.25
CA THR A 2 -17.38 10.75 13.93
C THR A 2 -16.79 9.33 13.99
N TYR A 3 -16.64 8.75 15.19
CA TYR A 3 -15.99 7.46 15.42
C TYR A 3 -16.83 6.48 16.26
N ALA A 4 -18.13 6.76 16.42
CA ALA A 4 -19.00 5.94 17.26
C ALA A 4 -19.70 4.79 16.52
N ASP A 5 -19.57 4.73 15.19
CA ASP A 5 -20.09 3.63 14.38
C ASP A 5 -18.94 2.73 13.91
N PRO A 6 -18.92 1.42 14.24
CA PRO A 6 -17.87 0.47 13.85
C PRO A 6 -17.85 0.16 12.33
N SER A 7 -18.47 1.00 11.50
CA SER A 7 -18.64 0.81 10.06
C SER A 7 -17.31 0.62 9.33
N TRP A 8 -16.25 1.33 9.72
CA TRP A 8 -14.92 1.16 9.11
C TRP A 8 -14.25 -0.17 9.43
N ALA A 9 -14.33 -0.64 10.68
CA ALA A 9 -13.82 -1.97 11.04
C ALA A 9 -14.58 -3.06 10.29
N ARG A 10 -15.90 -2.89 10.13
CA ARG A 10 -16.74 -3.79 9.35
C ARG A 10 -16.41 -3.79 7.85
N ILE A 11 -16.10 -2.64 7.26
CA ILE A 11 -15.66 -2.53 5.87
C ILE A 11 -14.24 -3.12 5.69
N ALA A 12 -13.32 -2.81 6.60
CA ALA A 12 -11.96 -3.35 6.60
C ALA A 12 -11.95 -4.87 6.77
N ALA A 13 -12.94 -5.44 7.47
CA ALA A 13 -13.12 -6.88 7.56
C ALA A 13 -13.47 -7.56 6.22
N LEU A 14 -13.78 -6.81 5.16
CA LEU A 14 -13.97 -7.35 3.81
C LEU A 14 -12.66 -7.59 3.07
N VAL A 15 -11.55 -6.98 3.50
CA VAL A 15 -10.25 -7.12 2.83
C VAL A 15 -9.83 -8.59 2.61
N PRO A 16 -9.94 -9.50 3.60
CA PRO A 16 -9.60 -10.91 3.38
C PRO A 16 -10.47 -11.58 2.31
N VAL A 17 -11.74 -11.17 2.18
CA VAL A 17 -12.66 -11.70 1.17
C VAL A 17 -12.24 -11.21 -0.22
N VAL A 18 -11.92 -9.92 -0.37
CA VAL A 18 -11.43 -9.36 -1.63
C VAL A 18 -10.13 -10.03 -2.06
N VAL A 19 -9.19 -10.23 -1.13
CA VAL A 19 -7.94 -10.96 -1.37
C VAL A 19 -8.23 -12.38 -1.86
N SER A 20 -9.10 -13.13 -1.17
CA SER A 20 -9.44 -14.50 -1.57
C SER A 20 -10.06 -14.56 -2.97
N CYS A 21 -10.92 -13.61 -3.33
CA CYS A 21 -11.49 -13.52 -4.67
C CYS A 21 -10.42 -13.25 -5.74
N ALA A 22 -9.51 -12.30 -5.48
CA ALA A 22 -8.40 -11.99 -6.38
C ALA A 22 -7.48 -13.20 -6.58
N GLU A 23 -7.17 -13.94 -5.50
CA GLU A 23 -6.38 -15.17 -5.54
C GLU A 23 -7.07 -16.32 -6.30
N ALA A 24 -8.42 -16.30 -6.35
CA ALA A 24 -9.22 -17.21 -7.15
C ALA A 24 -9.32 -16.79 -8.64
N GLY A 25 -8.69 -15.69 -9.02
CA GLY A 25 -8.65 -15.17 -10.39
C GLY A 25 -9.80 -14.22 -10.74
N ASP A 26 -10.54 -13.71 -9.75
CA ASP A 26 -11.56 -12.69 -9.98
C ASP A 26 -10.89 -11.38 -10.43
N GLN A 27 -11.21 -10.91 -11.63
CA GLN A 27 -10.58 -9.75 -12.23
C GLN A 27 -10.95 -8.45 -11.50
N VAL A 28 -12.20 -8.30 -11.06
CA VAL A 28 -12.67 -7.09 -10.36
C VAL A 28 -11.99 -6.98 -9.02
N ALA A 29 -11.85 -8.09 -8.29
CA ALA A 29 -11.12 -8.12 -7.03
C ALA A 29 -9.63 -7.77 -7.22
N ASN A 30 -8.99 -8.25 -8.29
CA ASN A 30 -7.62 -7.87 -8.62
C ASN A 30 -7.50 -6.37 -8.93
N GLU A 31 -8.41 -5.81 -9.73
CA GLU A 31 -8.44 -4.38 -10.06
C GLU A 31 -8.61 -3.52 -8.81
N ILE A 32 -9.52 -3.88 -7.90
CA ILE A 32 -9.71 -3.18 -6.61
C ILE A 32 -8.41 -3.11 -5.82
N LEU A 33 -7.67 -4.22 -5.73
CA LEU A 33 -6.43 -4.27 -4.96
C LEU A 33 -5.30 -3.47 -5.65
N LEU A 34 -5.21 -3.52 -6.97
CA LEU A 34 -4.24 -2.74 -7.75
C LEU A 34 -4.51 -1.23 -7.64
N ASP A 35 -5.77 -0.82 -7.73
CA ASP A 35 -6.18 0.57 -7.56
C ASP A 35 -5.81 1.07 -6.15
N ALA A 36 -6.09 0.28 -5.11
CA ALA A 36 -5.71 0.60 -3.74
C ALA A 36 -4.19 0.75 -3.57
N VAL A 37 -3.39 -0.11 -4.21
CA VAL A 37 -1.92 0.02 -4.22
C VAL A 37 -1.49 1.32 -4.90
N GLN A 38 -2.08 1.65 -6.04
CA GLN A 38 -1.72 2.85 -6.80
C GLN A 38 -2.09 4.13 -6.05
N GLU A 39 -3.24 4.16 -5.37
CA GLU A 39 -3.66 5.27 -4.52
C GLU A 39 -2.73 5.46 -3.32
N LEU A 40 -2.33 4.36 -2.68
CA LEU A 40 -1.39 4.40 -1.56
C LEU A 40 0.00 4.88 -2.00
N ALA A 41 0.52 4.35 -3.12
CA ALA A 41 1.79 4.79 -3.69
C ALA A 41 1.76 6.28 -4.06
N SER A 42 0.65 6.77 -4.63
CA SER A 42 0.46 8.18 -4.96
C SER A 42 0.48 9.07 -3.71
N SER A 43 -0.11 8.60 -2.62
CA SER A 43 -0.08 9.29 -1.32
C SER A 43 1.35 9.39 -0.77
N VAL A 44 2.13 8.31 -0.84
CA VAL A 44 3.55 8.32 -0.45
C VAL A 44 4.35 9.29 -1.32
N LYS A 45 4.18 9.22 -2.64
CA LYS A 45 4.86 10.09 -3.62
C LYS A 45 4.65 11.56 -3.31
N ALA A 46 3.41 11.95 -3.00
CA ALA A 46 3.08 13.32 -2.65
C ALA A 46 3.85 13.80 -1.40
N VAL A 47 3.96 12.96 -0.36
CA VAL A 47 4.68 13.30 0.88
C VAL A 47 6.18 13.39 0.64
N VAL A 48 6.76 12.38 -0.02
CA VAL A 48 8.20 12.30 -0.32
C VAL A 48 8.65 13.54 -1.11
N GLN A 49 7.90 13.92 -2.14
CA GLN A 49 8.19 15.10 -2.96
C GLN A 49 7.98 16.39 -2.18
N ARG A 50 6.89 16.51 -1.42
CA ARG A 50 6.57 17.74 -0.69
C ARG A 50 7.59 18.08 0.39
N LEU A 51 8.18 17.05 1.01
CA LEU A 51 9.17 17.14 2.07
C LEU A 51 10.62 17.03 1.55
N GLY A 52 10.82 16.74 0.27
CA GLY A 52 12.16 16.61 -0.34
C GLY A 52 12.96 15.41 0.19
N LEU A 53 12.30 14.33 0.62
CA LEU A 53 12.96 13.18 1.27
C LEU A 53 13.86 12.40 0.32
N CYS A 54 13.61 12.47 -0.98
CA CYS A 54 14.33 11.73 -2.02
C CYS A 54 15.43 12.54 -2.72
N GLY A 55 15.76 13.73 -2.20
CA GLY A 55 16.71 14.64 -2.84
C GLY A 55 16.19 15.24 -4.15
N GLN A 56 17.03 16.02 -4.82
CA GLN A 56 16.67 16.70 -6.08
C GLN A 56 16.39 15.74 -7.23
N GLU A 57 17.09 14.60 -7.26
CA GLU A 57 17.05 13.61 -8.35
C GLU A 57 16.16 12.39 -8.03
N GLY A 58 15.50 12.36 -6.87
CA GLY A 58 14.63 11.24 -6.46
C GLY A 58 15.37 9.98 -6.00
N ARG A 59 16.69 10.05 -5.81
CA ARG A 59 17.56 8.90 -5.55
C ARG A 59 18.11 8.85 -4.12
N ASP A 60 17.95 9.91 -3.34
CA ASP A 60 18.47 9.91 -1.98
C ASP A 60 17.70 8.89 -1.14
N PRO A 61 18.40 8.17 -0.26
CA PRO A 61 17.77 7.12 0.52
C PRO A 61 16.83 7.70 1.58
N PHE A 62 15.64 7.09 1.72
CA PHE A 62 14.70 7.42 2.80
C PHE A 62 13.99 6.17 3.31
N PRO A 63 13.67 6.12 4.62
CA PRO A 63 12.93 5.00 5.19
C PRO A 63 11.45 5.06 4.79
N LEU A 64 10.90 3.92 4.38
CA LEU A 64 9.46 3.71 4.19
C LEU A 64 8.98 2.69 5.22
N VAL A 65 8.27 3.16 6.24
CA VAL A 65 7.76 2.32 7.32
C VAL A 65 6.40 1.74 6.92
N MET A 66 6.29 0.42 6.85
CA MET A 66 5.07 -0.30 6.48
C MET A 66 4.36 -0.76 7.75
N VAL A 67 3.20 -0.18 8.08
CA VAL A 67 2.45 -0.54 9.31
C VAL A 67 0.98 -0.73 9.00
N GLY A 68 0.41 -1.84 9.49
CA GLY A 68 -1.02 -2.15 9.42
C GLY A 68 -1.28 -3.56 8.89
N GLY A 69 -2.30 -4.22 9.43
CA GLY A 69 -2.58 -5.64 9.14
C GLY A 69 -2.91 -5.96 7.67
N VAL A 70 -3.28 -4.96 6.87
CA VAL A 70 -3.50 -5.12 5.42
C VAL A 70 -2.17 -5.22 4.64
N LEU A 71 -1.10 -4.64 5.19
CA LEU A 71 0.24 -4.65 4.60
C LEU A 71 1.06 -5.87 5.06
N GLU A 72 0.52 -6.67 5.98
CA GLU A 72 1.11 -7.95 6.36
C GLU A 72 0.98 -8.94 5.18
N ALA A 73 2.02 -9.73 4.96
CA ALA A 73 2.11 -10.60 3.79
C ALA A 73 1.03 -11.71 3.81
N ASN A 74 0.22 -11.78 2.75
CA ASN A 74 -0.65 -12.93 2.47
C ASN A 74 0.02 -13.87 1.46
N MET A 75 -0.47 -15.12 1.37
CA MET A 75 0.26 -16.20 0.70
C MET A 75 0.36 -16.03 -0.83
N ARG A 76 -0.66 -15.51 -1.53
CA ARG A 76 -0.57 -15.26 -2.98
C ARG A 76 -0.72 -13.79 -3.37
N TRP A 77 -1.56 -13.02 -2.67
CA TRP A 77 -1.68 -11.57 -2.91
C TRP A 77 -1.05 -10.72 -1.81
N ASP A 78 0.12 -10.14 -2.10
CA ASP A 78 0.91 -9.37 -1.13
C ASP A 78 0.83 -7.86 -1.44
N ILE A 79 -0.10 -7.17 -0.79
CA ILE A 79 -0.31 -5.72 -0.95
C ILE A 79 0.95 -4.95 -0.58
N GLY A 80 1.61 -5.33 0.52
CA GLY A 80 2.82 -4.66 0.99
C GLY A 80 3.94 -4.70 -0.04
N ARG A 81 4.19 -5.87 -0.63
CA ARG A 81 5.18 -6.02 -1.70
C ARG A 81 4.83 -5.21 -2.94
N GLU A 82 3.57 -5.17 -3.32
CA GLU A 82 3.14 -4.44 -4.52
C GLU A 82 3.27 -2.92 -4.35
N VAL A 83 2.97 -2.40 -3.16
CA VAL A 83 3.24 -1.00 -2.80
C VAL A 83 4.73 -0.68 -2.87
N ILE A 84 5.58 -1.53 -2.29
CA ILE A 84 7.04 -1.35 -2.35
C ILE A 84 7.51 -1.35 -3.81
N ARG A 85 6.97 -2.25 -4.64
CA ARG A 85 7.29 -2.33 -6.08
C ARG A 85 6.95 -1.02 -6.78
N CYS A 86 5.74 -0.50 -6.61
CA CYS A 86 5.30 0.76 -7.21
C CYS A 86 6.18 1.93 -6.77
N ILE A 87 6.48 2.04 -5.47
CA ILE A 87 7.29 3.15 -4.93
C ILE A 87 8.74 3.06 -5.42
N SER A 88 9.32 1.85 -5.48
CA SER A 88 10.71 1.65 -5.92
C SER A 88 10.95 2.03 -7.38
N MET A 89 9.91 2.01 -8.21
CA MET A 89 10.00 2.46 -9.62
C MET A 89 10.18 3.99 -9.72
N ASP A 90 9.51 4.75 -8.86
CA ASP A 90 9.63 6.22 -8.81
C ASP A 90 10.83 6.68 -7.95
N PHE A 91 11.16 5.90 -6.91
CA PHE A 91 12.12 6.25 -5.88
C PHE A 91 13.06 5.07 -5.59
N PRO A 92 14.13 4.87 -6.38
CA PRO A 92 15.03 3.73 -6.24
C PRO A 92 15.81 3.72 -4.91
N GLY A 93 15.87 4.86 -4.20
CA GLY A 93 16.50 4.98 -2.88
C GLY A 93 15.62 4.55 -1.71
N VAL A 94 14.37 4.13 -1.94
CA VAL A 94 13.46 3.76 -0.85
C VAL A 94 14.00 2.58 -0.02
N LEU A 95 13.95 2.71 1.31
CA LEU A 95 14.37 1.68 2.25
C LEU A 95 13.14 1.17 3.02
N PRO A 96 12.48 0.09 2.54
CA PRO A 96 11.30 -0.45 3.22
C PRO A 96 11.68 -1.04 4.58
N ILE A 97 10.92 -0.67 5.60
CA ILE A 97 11.00 -1.20 6.97
C ILE A 97 9.69 -1.94 7.22
N LEU A 98 9.79 -3.26 7.31
CA LEU A 98 8.68 -4.17 7.61
C LEU A 98 8.64 -4.47 9.12
N PRO A 99 7.44 -4.65 9.71
CA PRO A 99 7.27 -5.05 11.10
C PRO A 99 7.55 -6.55 11.31
#